data_AF-A0A966T6X7-F1
#
_entry.id   AF-A0A966T6X7-F1
#
_cell.length_a   1.000
_cell.length_b   1.000
_cell.length_c   1.000
_cell.angle_alpha   90.00
_cell.angle_beta   90.00
_cell.angle_gamma   90.00
#
_symmetry.space_group_name_H-M   'P 1'
#
loop_
_entity.id
_entity.type
_entity.pdbx_description
1 polymer ?
#
loop_
_entity_poly.entity_id
_entity_poly.type
_entity_poly.pdbx_seq_one_letter_code
_entity_poly.pdbx_strand_id
1 'polypeptide(L)' 'MRYSVVCRLENGGYRSECDQDDLPSAIRHSLARARQTRQRHYIIDELGRIVDIVHPALHAEPMASRLASRVVG' A
#
# COMPACT_ATOMS: atom_id res chain seq x y z
N MET A 1 7.11 0.73 19.55
CA MET A 1 6.57 1.89 18.81
C MET A 1 5.38 1.36 18.04
N ARG A 2 4.18 1.88 18.28
CA ARG A 2 2.95 1.31 17.69
C ARG A 2 2.66 1.93 16.32
N TYR A 3 2.17 1.12 15.39
CA TYR A 3 1.77 1.54 14.05
C TYR A 3 0.30 1.19 13.79
N SER A 4 -0.47 2.14 13.27
CA SER A 4 -1.86 1.94 12.87
C SER A 4 -1.98 1.87 11.36
N VAL A 5 -2.68 0.86 10.86
CA VAL A 5 -3.04 0.74 9.43
C VAL A 5 -4.43 1.33 9.25
N VAL A 6 -4.54 2.33 8.37
CA VAL A 6 -5.81 3.03 8.12
C VAL A 6 -6.13 3.09 6.62
N CYS A 7 -7.42 3.09 6.28
CA CYS A 7 -7.90 3.34 4.93
C CYS A 7 -8.52 4.74 4.83
N ARG A 8 -8.26 5.45 3.73
CA ARG A 8 -8.92 6.75 3.49
C ARG A 8 -10.32 6.53 2.92
N LEU A 9 -11.30 7.20 3.53
CA LEU A 9 -12.69 7.22 3.11
C LEU A 9 -12.95 8.33 2.08
N GLU A 10 -14.05 8.22 1.33
CA GLU A 10 -14.43 9.20 0.30
C GLU A 10 -14.67 10.61 0.87
N ASN A 11 -15.14 10.69 2.12
CA ASN A 11 -15.34 11.96 2.84
C ASN A 11 -14.03 12.60 3.35
N GLY A 12 -12.87 12.03 3.03
CA GLY A 12 -11.57 12.51 3.46
C GLY A 12 -11.13 12.05 4.84
N GLY A 13 -11.98 11.34 5.58
CA GLY A 13 -11.63 10.73 6.87
C GLY A 13 -10.77 9.47 6.72
N TYR A 14 -10.25 8.98 7.84
CA TYR A 14 -9.53 7.72 7.93
C TYR A 14 -10.29 6.72 8.78
N ARG A 15 -10.36 5.47 8.35
CA ARG A 15 -10.88 4.35 9.14
C ARG A 15 -9.71 3.48 9.59
N SER A 16 -9.56 3.29 10.89
CA SER A 16 -8.58 2.35 11.44
C SER A 16 -8.99 0.91 11.16
N GLU A 17 -8.05 0.10 10.68
CA GLU A 17 -8.26 -1.32 10.39
C GLU A 17 -7.58 -2.21 11.43
N CYS A 18 -6.34 -1.89 11.81
CA CYS A 18 -5.62 -2.60 12.86
C CYS A 18 -4.44 -1.79 13.40
N ASP A 19 -3.95 -2.21 14.56
CA ASP A 19 -2.70 -1.75 15.16
C ASP A 19 -1.66 -2.87 15.14
N GLN A 20 -0.38 -2.52 15.03
CA GLN A 20 0.76 -3.43 15.01
C GLN A 20 1.90 -2.86 15.85
N ASP A 21 2.62 -3.73 16.55
CA ASP A 21 3.73 -3.33 17.43
C ASP A 21 5.05 -3.09 16.67
N ASP A 22 5.10 -3.46 15.39
CA ASP A 22 6.26 -3.29 14.52
C ASP A 22 5.86 -2.90 13.08
N LEU A 23 6.75 -2.14 12.43
CA LEU A 23 6.54 -1.63 11.08
C LEU A 23 6.45 -2.76 10.02
N PRO A 24 7.30 -3.80 10.03
CA PRO A 24 7.17 -4.93 9.11
C PRO A 24 5.78 -5.61 9.14
N SER A 25 5.21 -5.83 10.32
CA SER A 25 3.86 -6.37 10.49
C SER A 25 2.79 -5.42 9.94
N ALA A 26 2.92 -4.12 10.20
CA ALA A 26 2.04 -3.09 9.63
C ALA A 26 2.07 -3.08 8.09
N ILE A 27 3.27 -3.20 7.49
CA ILE A 27 3.44 -3.27 6.03
C ILE A 27 2.74 -4.51 5.46
N ARG A 28 2.97 -5.70 6.05
CA ARG A 28 2.32 -6.94 5.58
C ARG A 28 0.80 -6.85 5.64
N HIS A 29 0.26 -6.33 6.74
CA HIS A 29 -1.18 -6.13 6.90
C HIS A 29 -1.74 -5.11 5.91
N SER A 30 -1.07 -3.97 5.76
CA SER A 30 -1.45 -2.92 4.82
C SER A 30 -1.47 -3.42 3.38
N LEU A 31 -0.47 -4.20 2.95
CA LEU A 31 -0.44 -4.85 1.63
C LEU A 31 -1.60 -5.82 1.43
N ALA A 32 -1.90 -6.66 2.43
CA ALA A 32 -3.01 -7.60 2.35
C ALA A 32 -4.35 -6.87 2.22
N ARG A 33 -4.56 -5.81 3.02
CA ARG A 33 -5.79 -5.00 3.00
C ARG A 33 -5.94 -4.19 1.72
N ALA A 34 -4.88 -3.56 1.23
CA ALA A 34 -4.89 -2.84 -0.03
C ALA A 34 -5.28 -3.76 -1.19
N ARG A 35 -4.79 -5.01 -1.23
CA ARG A 35 -5.19 -6.00 -2.23
C ARG A 35 -6.66 -6.39 -2.11
N GLN A 36 -7.16 -6.63 -0.89
CA GLN A 36 -8.54 -7.04 -0.65
C GLN A 36 -9.56 -5.95 -1.00
N THR A 37 -9.30 -4.73 -0.57
CA THR A 37 -10.21 -3.58 -0.70
C THR A 37 -10.06 -2.87 -2.04
N ARG A 38 -8.93 -3.09 -2.74
CA ARG A 38 -8.49 -2.28 -3.89
C ARG A 38 -8.40 -0.78 -3.57
N GLN A 39 -8.14 -0.45 -2.30
CA GLN A 39 -8.02 0.92 -1.80
C GLN A 39 -6.62 1.18 -1.24
N ARG A 40 -6.24 2.46 -1.21
CA ARG A 40 -4.97 2.89 -0.62
C ARG A 40 -5.04 2.76 0.90
N HIS A 41 -3.99 2.19 1.48
CA HIS A 41 -3.82 2.05 2.92
C HIS A 41 -2.62 2.86 3.38
N TYR A 42 -2.73 3.44 4.57
CA TYR A 42 -1.73 4.31 5.16
C TYR A 42 -1.24 3.66 6.45
N ILE A 43 0.06 3.76 6.68
CA ILE A 43 0.68 3.35 7.94
C ILE A 43 0.99 4.62 8.72
N ILE A 44 0.46 4.72 9.93
CA ILE A 44 0.59 5.88 10.80
C ILE A 44 1.32 5.46 12.07
N ASP A 45 2.25 6.28 12.57
CA ASP A 45 2.89 6.03 13.86
C ASP A 45 2.00 6.47 15.05
N GLU A 46 2.45 6.19 16.27
CA GLU A 46 1.77 6.58 17.51
C GLU A 46 1.62 8.10 17.71
N LEU A 47 2.35 8.92 16.95
CA LEU A 47 2.26 10.39 16.95
C LEU A 47 1.29 10.91 15.88
N GLY A 48 0.61 10.01 15.15
CA GLY A 48 -0.32 10.37 14.09
C GLY A 48 0.35 10.75 12.76
N ARG A 49 1.65 10.47 12.58
CA ARG A 49 2.40 10.82 11.36
C ARG A 49 2.33 9.67 10.35
N ILE A 50 2.17 10.02 9.08
CA ILE A 50 2.23 9.03 8.00
C ILE A 50 3.68 8.54 7.87
N VAL A 51 3.86 7.25 8.06
CA VAL A 51 5.13 6.54 7.88
C VAL A 51 5.26 6.06 6.44
N ASP A 52 4.18 5.49 5.88
CA ASP A 52 4.16 4.97 4.51
C ASP A 52 2.74 4.94 3.91
N ILE A 53 2.66 4.84 2.59
CA ILE A 53 1.41 4.76 1.81
C ILE A 53 1.48 3.55 0.88
N VAL A 54 0.66 2.55 1.17
CA VAL A 54 0.55 1.33 0.39
C VAL A 54 -0.55 1.46 -0.65
N HIS A 55 -0.15 1.28 -1.91
CA HIS A 55 -1.06 1.30 -3.04
C HIS A 55 -1.54 -0.13 -3.35
N PRO A 56 -2.83 -0.32 -3.68
CA PRO A 56 -3.30 -1.59 -4.17
C PRO A 56 -2.55 -1.88 -5.48
N ALA A 57 -1.97 -3.08 -5.59
CA ALA A 57 -1.53 -3.59 -6.87
C ALA A 57 -2.78 -3.86 -7.71
N LEU A 58 -3.26 -2.82 -8.41
CA LEU A 58 -4.16 -3.00 -9.54
C LEU A 58 -3.37 -3.89 -10.51
N HIS A 59 -3.96 -4.99 -10.97
CA HIS A 59 -3.34 -5.84 -11.99
C HIS A 59 -2.88 -4.93 -13.12
N ALA A 60 -1.57 -4.63 -13.15
CA ALA A 60 -0.94 -4.29 -14.39
C ALA A 60 -1.13 -5.55 -15.23
N GLU A 61 -1.88 -5.45 -16.31
CA GLU A 61 -1.67 -6.38 -17.40
C GLU A 61 -0.16 -6.51 -17.59
N PRO A 62 0.38 -7.72 -17.81
CA PRO A 62 1.77 -7.81 -18.19
C PRO A 62 1.92 -7.01 -19.48
N MET A 63 2.57 -5.85 -19.44
CA MET A 63 3.13 -5.23 -20.66
C MET A 63 4.25 -6.16 -21.14
N ALA A 64 3.86 -7.31 -21.69
CA ALA A 64 4.66 -8.01 -22.65
C ALA A 64 4.65 -7.15 -23.93
N SER A 65 5.85 -6.92 -24.46
CA SER A 65 6.11 -6.34 -25.77
C SER A 65 6.03 -4.81 -25.86
N ARG A 66 7.21 -4.17 -25.74
CA ARG A 66 7.96 -3.70 -26.92
C ARG A 66 9.23 -3.01 -26.45
N LEU A 67 10.35 -3.69 -26.64
CA LEU A 67 11.56 -3.11 -27.22
C LEU A 67 12.41 -4.33 -27.61
N ALA A 68 12.09 -4.87 -28.79
CA ALA A 68 13.08 -5.58 -29.57
C ALA A 68 14.28 -4.63 -29.67
N SER A 69 15.35 -4.98 -28.96
CA SER A 69 16.65 -4.34 -29.10
C SER A 69 17.02 -4.35 -30.57
N ARG A 70 16.87 -3.19 -31.18
CA ARG A 70 17.51 -2.84 -32.44
C ARG A 70 19.01 -2.71 -32.13
N VAL A 71 19.73 -3.82 -32.24
CA VAL A 71 21.20 -3.89 -32.33
C VAL A 71 21.46 -5.07 -33.29
N VAL A 72 21.51 -4.83 -34.60
CA VAL A 72 22.74 -4.65 -35.39
C VAL A 72 23.77 -5.74 -35.09
N GLY A 73 23.94 -6.65 -36.04
CA GLY A 73 24.93 -7.73 -36.08
C GLY A 73 24.63 -8.63 -37.27
#